data_AF-A0A2V3HPK1-F1
#
_entry.id   AF-A0A2V3HPK1-F1
#
_cell.length_a   1.000
_cell.length_b   1.000
_cell.length_c   1.000
_cell.angle_alpha   90.00
_cell.angle_beta   90.00
_cell.angle_gamma   90.00
#
_symmetry.space_group_name_H-M   'P 1'
#
loop_
_entity.id
_entity.type
_entity.pdbx_description
1 polymer ?
#
loop_
_entity_poly.entity_id
_entity_poly.type
_entity_poly.pdbx_seq_one_letter_code
_entity_poly.pdbx_strand_id
1 'polypeptide(L)' 'ATLHRDFVRKFRYARVTGPSAKFDWQRVGLHHHLKDGDLLSIIMRR' A
#
# COMPACT_ATOMS: atom_id res chain seq x y z
N ALA A 1 -11.64 -12.81 -6.72
CA ALA A 1 -10.50 -12.20 -7.44
C ALA A 1 -9.32 -12.06 -6.47
N THR A 2 -8.44 -13.06 -6.40
CA THR A 2 -7.21 -12.96 -5.58
C THR A 2 -6.16 -12.24 -6.39
N LEU A 3 -5.87 -10.99 -6.02
CA LEU A 3 -4.70 -10.26 -6.52
C LEU A 3 -3.49 -11.18 -6.34
N HIS A 4 -2.78 -11.43 -7.44
CA HIS A 4 -1.83 -12.53 -7.61
C HIS A 4 -0.88 -12.68 -6.40
N ARG A 5 -0.62 -13.91 -5.93
CA ARG A 5 0.26 -14.19 -4.77
C ARG A 5 1.65 -13.57 -4.88
N ASP A 6 2.09 -13.27 -6.11
CA ASP A 6 3.36 -12.64 -6.39
C ASP A 6 3.44 -11.19 -5.90
N PHE A 7 2.31 -10.50 -5.74
CA PHE A 7 2.28 -9.16 -5.15
C PHE A 7 2.80 -9.18 -3.72
N VAL A 8 2.41 -10.18 -2.92
CA VAL A 8 2.87 -10.30 -1.53
C VAL A 8 4.36 -10.66 -1.49
N ARG A 9 4.81 -11.57 -2.38
CA ARG A 9 6.20 -11.99 -2.44
C ARG A 9 7.15 -10.86 -2.89
N LYS A 10 6.71 -10.04 -3.83
CA LYS A 10 7.51 -8.92 -4.39
C LYS A 10 7.25 -7.59 -3.70
N PHE A 11 6.35 -7.53 -2.73
CA PHE A 11 6.01 -6.29 -2.02
C PHE A 11 7.26 -5.71 -1.32
N ARG A 12 7.61 -4.47 -1.65
CA ARG A 12 8.67 -3.75 -0.95
C ARG A 12 8.10 -2.86 0.13
N TYR A 13 7.17 -2.00 -0.25
CA TYR A 13 6.37 -1.11 0.60
C TYR A 13 5.25 -0.52 -0.24
N ALA A 14 4.23 0.04 0.41
CA ALA A 14 3.25 0.88 -0.24
C ALA A 14 3.43 2.33 0.21
N ARG A 15 2.92 3.27 -0.58
CA ARG A 15 2.75 4.67 -0.20
C ARG A 15 1.26 4.97 -0.19
N VAL A 16 0.81 5.67 0.83
CA VAL A 16 -0.58 6.12 0.96
C VAL A 16 -0.62 7.63 1.07
N THR A 17 -1.60 8.24 0.42
CA THR A 17 -2.06 9.61 0.68
C THR A 17 -3.57 9.56 0.83
N GLY A 18 -4.11 10.28 1.81
CA GLY A 18 -5.53 10.22 2.16
C GLY A 18 -5.77 10.16 3.67
N PRO A 19 -7.04 10.04 4.09
CA PRO A 19 -7.48 10.09 5.48
C PRO A 19 -6.93 8.98 6.41
N SER A 20 -6.32 7.92 5.87
CA SER A 20 -5.63 6.91 6.71
C SER A 20 -4.14 7.21 6.94
N ALA A 21 -3.53 8.03 6.09
CA ALA A 21 -2.14 8.44 6.30
C ALA A 21 -2.06 9.64 7.25
N LYS A 22 -1.05 9.64 8.12
CA LYS A 22 -0.71 10.81 8.95
C LYS A 22 -0.03 11.90 8.15
N PHE A 23 0.65 11.52 7.06
CA PHE A 23 1.41 12.42 6.19
C PHE A 23 1.22 12.02 4.73
N ASP A 24 1.35 12.98 3.82
CA ASP A 24 1.29 12.69 2.40
C ASP A 24 2.42 11.74 1.99
N TRP A 25 2.05 10.77 1.15
CA TRP A 25 2.94 9.73 0.65
C TRP A 25 3.65 8.90 1.73
N GLN A 26 3.00 8.71 2.87
CA GLN A 26 3.50 7.90 3.96
C GLN A 26 3.80 6.48 3.49
N ARG A 27 4.97 5.97 3.84
CA ARG A 27 5.34 4.57 3.59
C ARG A 27 4.65 3.66 4.59
N VAL A 28 3.91 2.69 4.07
CA VAL A 28 3.12 1.73 4.86
C VAL A 28 3.43 0.29 4.46
N GLY A 29 3.23 -0.62 5.42
CA GLY A 29 3.36 -2.07 5.23
C GLY A 29 2.03 -2.73 4.90
N LEU A 30 2.04 -4.07 4.75
CA LEU A 30 0.85 -4.88 4.44
C LEU A 30 -0.24 -4.83 5.52
N HIS A 31 0.12 -4.52 6.77
CA HIS A 31 -0.80 -4.45 7.91
C HIS A 31 -1.51 -3.10 8.04
N HIS A 32 -1.29 -2.15 7.12
CA HIS A 32 -1.93 -0.85 7.20
C HIS A 32 -3.38 -0.92 6.73
N HIS A 33 -4.29 -0.50 7.60
CA HIS A 33 -5.72 -0.41 7.28
C HIS A 33 -5.97 0.83 6.43
N LEU A 34 -6.52 0.62 5.23
CA LEU A 34 -6.93 1.69 4.34
C LEU A 34 -8.33 2.17 4.72
N LYS A 35 -8.60 3.44 4.42
CA LYS A 35 -9.91 4.08 4.53
C LYS A 35 -10.40 4.47 3.15
N ASP A 36 -11.71 4.64 3.04
CA ASP A 36 -12.33 5.13 1.81
C ASP A 36 -11.78 6.51 1.44
N GLY A 37 -11.43 6.69 0.17
CA GLY A 37 -10.75 7.89 -0.34
C GLY A 37 -9.21 7.88 -0.24
N ASP A 38 -8.58 6.81 0.24
CA ASP A 38 -7.13 6.67 0.21
C ASP A 38 -6.61 6.31 -1.19
N LEU A 39 -5.52 6.97 -1.60
CA LEU A 39 -4.76 6.63 -2.79
C LEU A 39 -3.53 5.81 -2.41
N LEU A 40 -3.52 4.55 -2.88
CA LEU A 40 -2.47 3.57 -2.63
C LEU A 40 -1.54 3.42 -3.84
N SER A 41 -0.23 3.53 -3.62
CA SER A 41 0.81 3.16 -4.59
C SER A 41 1.65 2.00 -4.06
N ILE A 42 1.66 0.87 -4.76
CA ILE A 42 2.41 -0.33 -4.36
C ILE A 42 3.75 -0.35 -5.10
N ILE A 43 4.85 -0.40 -4.34
CA ILE A 43 6.20 -0.52 -4.88
C ILE A 43 6.64 -1.97 -4.75
N MET A 44 6.90 -2.61 -5.89
CA MET A 44 7.41 -3.97 -5.95
C MET A 44 8.92 -3.99 -6.16
N ARG A 45 9.59 -5.02 -5.65
CA ARG A 45 10.95 -5.38 -6.06
C ARG A 45 10.86 -6.06 -7.44
N ARG A 46 11.90 -5.87 -8.27
CA ARG A 46 11.97 -6.48 -9.61
C ARG A 46 12.00 -8.00 -9.50
#